data_AF-A0A3M2BIU1-F1
#
_entry.id   AF-A0A3M2BIU1-F1
#
_cell.length_a   1.000
_cell.length_b   1.000
_cell.length_c   1.000
_cell.angle_alpha   90.00
_cell.angle_beta   90.00
_cell.angle_gamma   90.00
#
_symmetry.space_group_name_H-M   'P 1'
#
loop_
_entity.id
_entity.type
_entity.pdbx_description
1 polymer ?
#
loop_
_entity_poly.entity_id
_entity_poly.type
_entity_poly.pdbx_seq_one_letter_code
_entity_poly.pdbx_strand_id
1 'polypeptide(L)'
;MFDQLKMMGAVAGLLKNRDEIKAAGERIQQRLESMRVEGSSEGGLCRAVVSGKMEVVSIDVSPTMGSGLAQGDEPSRTLACQMIADAVNEAIRKAQVAVAEAIDEEGERLGLPGLGEQLGQFLPR
;
A
#
# COMPACT_ATOMS: atom_id res chain seq x y z
N MET A 1 18.36 -2.87 -36.00
CA MET A 1 19.75 -3.04 -35.50
C MET A 1 20.10 -2.03 -34.41
N PHE A 2 19.75 -0.74 -34.58
CA PHE A 2 19.98 0.31 -33.58
C PHE A 2 19.21 0.10 -32.25
N ASP A 3 17.94 -0.33 -32.33
CA ASP A 3 17.14 -0.64 -31.13
C ASP A 3 17.67 -1.84 -30.34
N GLN A 4 18.26 -2.80 -31.04
CA GLN A 4 18.87 -3.98 -30.41
C GLN A 4 20.15 -3.59 -29.64
N LEU A 5 20.87 -2.57 -30.12
CA LEU A 5 22.05 -2.00 -29.47
C LEU A 5 21.67 -1.16 -28.24
N LYS A 6 20.58 -0.39 -28.31
CA LYS A 6 20.00 0.30 -27.15
C LYS A 6 19.49 -0.69 -26.09
N MET A 7 18.80 -1.75 -26.50
CA MET A 7 18.36 -2.83 -25.61
C MET A 7 19.54 -3.52 -24.93
N MET A 8 20.59 -3.87 -25.69
CA MET A 8 21.81 -4.47 -25.14
C MET A 8 22.54 -3.52 -24.17
N GLY A 9 22.56 -2.21 -24.44
CA GLY A 9 23.11 -1.20 -23.53
C GLY A 9 22.33 -1.06 -22.22
N ALA A 10 20.99 -1.05 -22.29
CA ALA A 10 20.13 -1.05 -21.12
C ALA A 10 20.28 -2.33 -20.29
N VAL A 11 20.34 -3.50 -20.94
CA VAL A 11 20.57 -4.79 -20.28
C VAL A 11 21.97 -4.87 -19.66
N ALA A 12 23.00 -4.32 -20.31
CA ALA A 12 24.35 -4.25 -19.76
C ALA A 12 24.47 -3.27 -18.57
N GLY A 13 23.72 -2.17 -18.58
CA GLY A 13 23.59 -1.25 -17.44
C GLY A 13 22.91 -1.91 -16.24
N LEU A 14 21.81 -2.64 -16.48
CA LEU A 14 21.12 -3.42 -15.45
C LEU A 14 21.99 -4.51 -14.81
N LEU A 15 22.86 -5.16 -15.60
CA LEU A 15 23.81 -6.17 -15.07
C LEU A 15 24.93 -5.55 -14.21
N LYS A 16 25.32 -4.30 -14.49
CA LYS A 16 26.28 -3.54 -13.65
C LYS A 16 25.64 -3.01 -12.37
N ASN A 17 24.35 -2.70 -12.40
CA ASN A 17 23.64 -2.09 -11.28
C ASN A 17 22.93 -3.13 -10.38
N ARG A 18 23.31 -4.41 -10.45
CA ARG A 18 22.71 -5.46 -9.60
C ARG A 18 22.80 -5.16 -8.11
N ASP A 19 23.91 -4.59 -7.66
CA ASP A 19 24.09 -4.25 -6.24
C ASP A 19 23.22 -3.04 -5.85
N GLU A 20 23.05 -2.06 -6.74
CA GLU A 20 22.15 -0.93 -6.53
C GLU A 20 20.68 -1.35 -6.50
N ILE A 21 20.28 -2.27 -7.39
CA ILE A 21 18.92 -2.84 -7.42
C ILE A 21 18.64 -3.61 -6.12
N LYS A 22 19.60 -4.41 -5.62
CA LYS A 22 19.46 -5.09 -4.33
C LYS A 22 19.29 -4.09 -3.19
N ALA A 23 20.15 -3.08 -3.13
CA ALA A 23 20.07 -2.04 -2.09
C ALA A 23 18.76 -1.24 -2.17
N ALA A 24 18.24 -0.99 -3.37
CA ALA A 24 16.93 -0.36 -3.57
C ALA A 24 15.79 -1.26 -3.07
N GLY A 25 15.84 -2.56 -3.37
CA GLY A 25 14.89 -3.53 -2.84
C GLY A 25 14.86 -3.57 -1.31
N GLU A 26 16.01 -3.53 -0.66
CA GLU A 26 16.11 -3.47 0.81
C GLU A 26 15.51 -2.17 1.37
N ARG A 27 15.79 -1.01 0.74
CA ARG A 27 15.21 0.27 1.15
C ARG A 27 13.69 0.30 0.99
N ILE A 28 13.19 -0.22 -0.14
CA ILE A 28 11.75 -0.36 -0.37
C ILE A 28 11.17 -1.24 0.75
N GLN A 29 11.75 -2.41 1.00
CA GLN A 29 11.26 -3.33 2.03
C GLN A 29 11.19 -2.68 3.42
N GLN A 30 12.22 -1.95 3.83
CA GLN A 30 12.23 -1.20 5.10
C GLN A 30 11.17 -0.08 5.14
N ARG A 31 10.95 0.60 4.01
CA ARG A 31 9.90 1.62 3.90
C ARG A 31 8.52 1.00 4.01
N LEU A 32 8.27 -0.14 3.37
CA LEU A 32 7.00 -0.87 3.47
C LEU A 32 6.72 -1.36 4.90
N GLU A 33 7.76 -1.78 5.62
CA GLU A 33 7.66 -2.22 7.02
C GLU A 33 7.29 -1.10 7.99
N SER A 34 7.84 0.10 7.77
CA SER A 34 7.60 1.27 8.62
C SER A 34 6.36 2.08 8.21
N MET A 35 5.89 1.91 6.97
CA MET A 35 4.71 2.59 6.44
C MET A 35 3.46 2.25 7.25
N ARG A 36 2.71 3.27 7.64
CA ARG A 36 1.41 3.16 8.33
C ARG A 36 0.44 4.09 7.62
N VAL A 37 -0.66 3.53 7.13
CA VAL A 37 -1.62 4.27 6.32
C VAL A 37 -3.01 4.25 6.95
N GLU A 38 -3.52 5.47 7.05
CA GLU A 38 -4.80 5.90 7.59
C GLU A 38 -6.06 5.64 6.74
N GLY A 39 -6.89 4.63 7.03
CA GLY A 39 -8.27 4.54 6.53
C GLY A 39 -9.32 4.93 7.56
N SER A 40 -10.45 5.50 7.12
CA SER A 40 -11.58 5.84 7.98
C SER A 40 -12.88 5.49 7.29
N SER A 41 -13.87 5.06 8.07
CA SER A 41 -15.23 4.90 7.59
C SER A 41 -15.87 6.26 7.31
N GLU A 42 -16.97 6.21 6.55
CA GLU A 42 -17.90 7.34 6.48
C GLU A 42 -18.35 7.73 7.90
N GLY A 43 -18.42 9.03 8.20
CA GLY A 43 -18.77 9.53 9.54
C GLY A 43 -17.70 9.40 10.63
N GLY A 44 -16.50 8.88 10.33
CA GLY A 44 -15.35 8.90 11.24
C GLY A 44 -15.50 8.03 12.50
N LEU A 45 -16.45 7.10 12.50
CA LEU A 45 -16.74 6.25 13.66
C LEU A 45 -15.82 5.02 13.76
N CYS A 46 -15.15 4.65 12.66
CA CYS A 46 -14.14 3.59 12.62
C CYS A 46 -12.92 4.06 11.82
N ARG A 47 -11.74 3.67 12.28
CA ARG A 47 -10.43 4.02 11.73
C ARG A 47 -9.59 2.76 11.68
N ALA A 48 -8.92 2.52 10.56
CA ALA A 48 -8.10 1.34 10.35
C ALA A 48 -6.70 1.77 9.89
N VAL A 49 -5.67 1.19 10.51
CA VAL A 49 -4.28 1.41 10.12
C VAL A 49 -3.78 0.18 9.40
N VAL A 50 -3.31 0.35 8.16
CA VAL A 50 -2.71 -0.72 7.35
C VAL A 50 -1.24 -0.42 7.09
N SER A 51 -0.39 -1.46 7.09
CA SER A 51 1.03 -1.34 6.77
C SER A 51 1.29 -1.38 5.26
N GLY A 52 2.50 -1.00 4.83
CA GLY A 52 2.92 -1.17 3.43
C GLY A 52 3.06 -2.63 2.98
N LYS A 53 2.98 -3.60 3.91
CA LYS A 53 2.86 -5.03 3.62
C LYS A 53 1.43 -5.50 3.46
N MET A 54 0.47 -4.58 3.42
CA MET A 54 -0.97 -4.87 3.34
C MET A 54 -1.49 -5.65 4.56
N GLU A 55 -0.89 -5.45 5.72
CA GLU A 55 -1.35 -6.02 6.99
C GLU A 55 -2.13 -4.98 7.80
N VAL A 56 -3.29 -5.36 8.34
CA VAL A 56 -4.04 -4.51 9.27
C VAL A 56 -3.31 -4.49 10.61
N VAL A 57 -2.87 -3.31 11.04
CA VAL A 57 -2.08 -3.10 12.27
C VAL A 57 -2.99 -2.77 13.44
N SER A 58 -3.98 -1.91 13.23
CA SER A 58 -4.94 -1.54 14.27
C SER A 58 -6.29 -1.16 13.66
N ILE A 59 -7.33 -1.32 14.48
CA ILE A 59 -8.67 -0.83 14.20
C ILE A 59 -9.12 -0.09 15.47
N ASP A 60 -9.47 1.17 15.30
CA ASP A 60 -9.97 2.05 16.34
C ASP A 60 -11.44 2.37 16.06
N VAL A 61 -12.30 2.02 17.01
CA VAL A 61 -13.74 2.29 16.95
C VAL A 61 -14.13 3.35 17.97
N SER A 62 -14.99 4.26 17.55
CA SER A 62 -15.51 5.32 18.42
C SER A 62 -16.35 4.75 19.57
N PRO A 63 -16.44 5.44 20.72
CA PRO A 63 -17.24 4.98 21.86
C PRO A 63 -18.72 4.78 21.54
N THR A 64 -19.27 5.56 20.60
CA THR A 64 -20.67 5.45 20.14
C THR A 64 -20.91 4.13 19.41
N MET A 65 -20.02 3.77 18.48
CA MET A 65 -20.05 2.48 17.80
C MET A 65 -19.83 1.31 18.77
N GLY A 66 -18.87 1.43 19.69
CA GLY A 66 -18.60 0.41 20.72
C GLY A 66 -19.80 0.18 21.65
N SER A 67 -20.53 1.24 22.01
CA SER A 67 -21.72 1.14 22.86
C SER A 67 -22.89 0.43 22.17
N GLY A 68 -23.06 0.63 20.86
CA GLY A 68 -24.06 -0.12 20.07
C GLY A 68 -23.69 -1.61 19.95
N LEU A 69 -22.42 -1.91 19.70
CA LEU A 69 -21.93 -3.30 19.68
C LEU A 69 -22.13 -4.03 21.02
N ALA A 70 -21.91 -3.35 22.15
CA ALA A 70 -22.09 -3.92 23.47
C ALA A 70 -23.56 -4.21 23.83
N GLN A 71 -24.50 -3.44 23.28
CA GLN A 71 -25.93 -3.66 23.47
C GLN A 71 -26.45 -4.87 22.69
N GLY A 72 -25.69 -5.34 21.69
CA GLY A 72 -26.00 -6.55 20.95
C GLY A 72 -27.20 -6.43 20.02
N ASP A 73 -27.60 -5.21 19.64
CA ASP A 73 -28.68 -5.01 18.69
C ASP A 73 -28.19 -5.28 17.25
N GLU A 74 -28.97 -6.08 16.51
CA GLU A 74 -28.62 -6.50 15.14
C GLU A 74 -28.40 -5.34 14.16
N PRO A 75 -29.19 -4.24 14.21
CA PRO A 75 -28.96 -3.08 13.36
C PRO A 75 -27.59 -2.42 13.60
N SER A 76 -27.22 -2.17 14.86
CA SER A 76 -25.91 -1.57 15.19
C SER A 76 -24.76 -2.48 14.81
N ARG A 77 -24.91 -3.79 15.00
CA ARG A 77 -23.89 -4.77 14.58
C ARG A 77 -23.69 -4.75 13.06
N THR A 78 -24.77 -4.69 12.29
CA THR A 78 -24.70 -4.62 10.82
C THR A 78 -24.00 -3.35 10.36
N LEU A 79 -24.36 -2.20 10.92
CA LEU A 79 -23.74 -0.91 10.59
C LEU A 79 -22.26 -0.89 10.96
N ALA A 80 -21.89 -1.38 12.16
CA ALA A 80 -20.50 -1.45 12.59
C ALA A 80 -19.65 -2.31 11.65
N CYS A 81 -20.13 -3.49 11.26
CA CYS A 81 -19.44 -4.36 10.30
C CYS A 81 -19.19 -3.66 8.96
N GLN A 82 -20.20 -2.95 8.43
CA GLN A 82 -20.07 -2.21 7.19
C GLN A 82 -19.02 -1.09 7.31
N MET A 83 -19.07 -0.31 8.38
CA MET A 83 -18.14 0.80 8.60
C MET A 83 -16.70 0.30 8.82
N ILE A 84 -16.50 -0.83 9.49
CA ILE A 84 -15.19 -1.47 9.62
C ILE A 84 -14.66 -1.89 8.24
N ALA A 85 -15.50 -2.54 7.43
CA ALA A 85 -15.12 -2.92 6.07
C ALA A 85 -14.74 -1.70 5.22
N ASP A 86 -15.50 -0.61 5.31
CA ASP A 86 -15.22 0.63 4.58
C ASP A 86 -13.89 1.25 5.02
N ALA A 87 -13.63 1.34 6.33
CA ALA A 87 -12.38 1.88 6.87
C ALA A 87 -11.16 1.05 6.44
N VAL A 88 -11.26 -0.28 6.50
CA VAL A 88 -10.18 -1.19 6.09
C VAL A 88 -9.94 -1.10 4.59
N ASN A 89 -11.00 -1.14 3.77
CA ASN A 89 -10.87 -1.02 2.32
C ASN A 89 -10.25 0.32 1.91
N GLU A 90 -10.59 1.40 2.61
CA GLU A 90 -9.98 2.70 2.39
C GLU A 90 -8.50 2.73 2.79
N ALA A 91 -8.14 2.14 3.93
CA ALA A 91 -6.74 2.01 4.35
C ALA A 91 -5.92 1.20 3.33
N ILE A 92 -6.48 0.09 2.84
CA ILE A 92 -5.87 -0.77 1.81
C ILE A 92 -5.64 0.01 0.52
N ARG A 93 -6.65 0.72 0.00
CA ARG A 93 -6.50 1.53 -1.23
C ARG A 93 -5.40 2.58 -1.08
N LYS A 94 -5.39 3.30 0.04
CA LYS A 94 -4.34 4.30 0.30
C LYS A 94 -2.96 3.66 0.48
N ALA A 95 -2.88 2.48 1.10
CA ALA A 95 -1.64 1.75 1.23
C ALA A 95 -1.10 1.35 -0.15
N GLN A 96 -1.94 0.83 -1.05
CA GLN A 96 -1.53 0.50 -2.42
C GLN A 96 -0.96 1.71 -3.16
N VAL A 97 -1.59 2.88 -3.04
CA VAL A 97 -1.10 4.14 -3.64
C VAL A 97 0.26 4.52 -3.04
N ALA A 98 0.39 4.54 -1.71
CA ALA A 98 1.64 4.89 -1.05
C ALA A 98 2.79 3.91 -1.37
N VAL A 99 2.47 2.62 -1.54
CA VAL A 99 3.43 1.60 -1.96
C VAL A 99 3.88 1.81 -3.40
N ALA A 100 2.95 2.10 -4.32
CA ALA A 100 3.28 2.40 -5.71
C ALA A 100 4.21 3.64 -5.80
N GLU A 101 3.88 4.72 -5.09
CA GLU A 101 4.72 5.93 -5.01
C GLU A 101 6.12 5.62 -4.47
N ALA A 102 6.22 4.83 -3.39
CA ALA A 102 7.51 4.45 -2.81
C ALA A 102 8.40 3.63 -3.78
N ILE A 103 7.77 2.79 -4.61
CA ILE A 103 8.47 2.01 -5.63
C ILE A 103 8.88 2.89 -6.81
N ASP A 104 8.01 3.80 -7.26
CA ASP A 104 8.31 4.72 -8.35
C ASP A 104 9.46 5.67 -7.99
N GLU A 105 9.48 6.22 -6.78
CA GLU A 105 10.59 7.08 -6.31
C GLU A 105 11.95 6.35 -6.35
N GLU A 106 12.01 5.10 -5.91
CA GLU A 106 13.25 4.31 -5.97
C GLU A 106 13.55 3.82 -7.39
N GLY A 107 12.53 3.55 -8.21
CA GLY A 107 12.66 3.21 -9.63
C GLY A 107 13.26 4.35 -10.45
N GLU A 108 12.82 5.59 -10.24
CA GLU A 108 13.37 6.79 -10.87
C GLU A 108 14.86 6.98 -10.54
N ARG A 109 15.26 6.74 -9.29
CA ARG A 109 16.67 6.79 -8.87
C ARG A 109 17.54 5.76 -9.58
N LEU A 110 16.97 4.64 -10.00
CA LEU A 110 17.64 3.58 -10.75
C LEU A 110 17.55 3.77 -12.28
N GLY A 111 16.90 4.84 -12.76
CA GLY A 111 16.67 5.08 -14.19
C GLY A 111 15.60 4.16 -14.79
N LEU A 112 14.70 3.62 -13.96
CA LEU A 112 13.60 2.72 -14.33
C LEU A 112 12.25 3.35 -13.94
N PRO A 113 11.82 4.43 -14.61
CA PRO A 113 10.57 5.11 -14.29
C PRO A 113 9.34 4.25 -14.61
N GLY A 114 8.28 4.38 -13.80
CA GLY A 114 6.98 3.72 -14.01
C GLY A 114 6.90 2.27 -13.52
N LEU A 115 7.85 1.83 -12.70
CA LEU A 115 7.84 0.50 -12.08
C LEU A 115 6.70 0.33 -11.07
N GLY A 116 6.42 1.35 -10.28
CA GLY A 116 5.32 1.38 -9.31
C GLY A 116 3.97 1.33 -9.99
N GLU A 117 3.77 2.07 -11.08
CA GLU A 117 2.53 2.01 -11.86
C GLU A 117 2.32 0.65 -12.55
N GLN A 118 3.39 0.04 -13.09
CA GLN A 118 3.31 -1.31 -13.66
C GLN A 118 3.01 -2.38 -12.60
N LEU A 119 3.65 -2.31 -11.43
CA LEU A 119 3.39 -3.26 -10.33
C LEU A 119 2.03 -3.02 -9.68
N GLY A 120 1.58 -1.77 -9.61
CA GLY A 120 0.25 -1.38 -9.15
C GLY A 120 -0.87 -1.96 -10.00
N GLN A 121 -0.66 -2.18 -11.30
CA GLN A 121 -1.62 -2.90 -12.17
C GLN A 121 -1.77 -4.39 -11.82
N PHE A 122 -0.79 -4.98 -11.13
CA PHE A 122 -0.85 -6.38 -10.66
C PHE A 122 -1.36 -6.51 -9.23
N LEU A 123 -1.52 -5.38 -8.50
CA LEU A 123 -2.15 -5.41 -7.19
C LEU A 123 -3.68 -5.52 -7.36
N PRO A 124 -4.34 -6.42 -6.61
CA PRO A 124 -5.79 -6.57 -6.68
C PRO A 124 -6.46 -5.26 -6.24
N ARG A 125 -7.31 -4.72 -7.12
CA ARG A 125 -8.18 -3.57 -6.84
C ARG A 125 -9.36 -3.94 -5.98
#